data_AF-A0A537F9Y0-F1
#
_entry.id   AF-A0A537F9Y0-F1
#
_cell.length_a   1.000
_cell.length_b   1.000
_cell.length_c   1.000
_cell.angle_alpha   90.00
_cell.angle_beta   90.00
_cell.angle_gamma   90.00
#
_symmetry.space_group_name_H-M   'P 1'
#
loop_
_entity.id
_entity.type
_entity.pdbx_description
1 polymer ?
#
loop_
_entity_poly.entity_id
_entity_poly.type
_entity_poly.pdbx_seq_one_letter_code
_entity_poly.pdbx_strand_id
1 'polypeptide(L)'
;MGLNKSRSWKEGVESMAYCSVFLYRVPKKKAEAFQAAIKPIMKLFEDAGCLSEELLRPKDMSGRFGAMSLTPAVGLSDSEELWIEIARFKDAAHMKDVHAKVAKNEDLERHHSRFDMLISGKQVYHAEFESIPYRSHGAVITQRV
;
A
#
# COMPACT_ATOMS: atom_id res chain seq x y z
N MET A 1 44.86 11.11 24.65
CA MET A 1 44.73 10.96 23.18
C MET A 1 43.47 10.17 22.90
N GLY A 2 42.39 10.87 22.57
CA GLY A 2 41.10 10.27 22.24
C GLY A 2 40.93 10.09 20.74
N LEU A 3 40.24 9.03 20.35
CA LEU A 3 39.57 8.89 19.06
C LEU A 3 38.27 8.11 19.29
N ASN A 4 37.26 8.81 19.81
CA ASN A 4 35.90 8.31 19.76
C ASN A 4 35.35 8.65 18.37
N LYS A 5 35.19 7.65 17.50
CA LYS A 5 34.54 7.83 16.20
C LYS A 5 33.05 7.99 16.43
N SER A 6 32.59 9.23 16.55
CA SER A 6 31.17 9.57 16.46
C SER A 6 30.66 9.14 15.09
N ARG A 7 29.85 8.07 15.06
CA ARG A 7 28.97 7.79 13.92
C ARG A 7 28.01 8.98 13.81
N SER A 8 28.26 9.83 12.83
CA SER A 8 27.25 10.77 12.32
C SER A 8 26.11 9.93 11.78
N TRP A 9 25.04 9.83 12.57
CA TRP A 9 23.74 9.49 12.04
C TRP A 9 23.33 10.71 11.22
N LYS A 10 23.41 10.60 9.89
CA LYS A 10 22.63 11.50 9.06
C LYS A 10 21.18 11.24 9.47
N GLU A 11 20.55 12.23 10.10
CA GLU A 11 19.10 12.31 10.18
C GLU A 11 18.61 12.14 8.74
N GLY A 12 18.15 10.94 8.43
CA GLY A 12 17.42 10.71 7.20
C GLY A 12 16.21 11.62 7.31
N VAL A 13 16.10 12.58 6.39
CA VAL A 13 14.80 13.17 6.10
C VAL A 13 13.88 11.97 5.91
N GLU A 14 12.96 11.74 6.85
CA GLU A 14 11.89 10.77 6.66
C GLU A 14 11.20 11.21 5.38
N SER A 15 11.51 10.54 4.26
CA SER A 15 10.91 10.92 2.99
C SER A 15 9.42 10.70 3.18
N MET A 16 8.63 11.76 3.01
CA MET A 16 7.19 11.62 2.98
C MET A 16 6.85 10.51 1.98
N ALA A 17 6.28 9.41 2.47
CA ALA A 17 5.87 8.32 1.63
C ALA A 17 4.55 8.68 0.96
N TYR A 18 4.54 8.73 -0.37
CA TYR A 18 3.31 8.78 -1.15
C TYR A 18 2.87 7.34 -1.40
N CYS A 19 1.58 7.03 -1.28
CA CYS A 19 1.10 5.69 -1.61
C CYS A 19 -0.25 5.70 -2.33
N SER A 20 -0.41 4.75 -3.24
CA SER A 20 -1.69 4.36 -3.81
C SER A 20 -2.20 3.14 -3.06
N VAL A 21 -3.48 3.15 -2.70
CA VAL A 21 -4.17 2.05 -2.04
C VAL A 21 -5.30 1.57 -2.94
N PHE A 22 -5.32 0.27 -3.19
CA PHE A 22 -6.38 -0.38 -3.95
C PHE A 22 -7.13 -1.37 -3.05
N LEU A 23 -8.46 -1.31 -3.04
CA LEU A 23 -9.30 -2.27 -2.32
C LEU A 23 -10.04 -3.17 -3.30
N TYR A 24 -9.77 -4.46 -3.18
CA TYR A 24 -10.34 -5.51 -4.03
C TYR A 24 -11.35 -6.31 -3.23
N ARG A 25 -12.59 -6.31 -3.69
CA ARG A 25 -13.58 -7.30 -3.24
C ARG A 25 -13.38 -8.55 -4.07
N VAL A 26 -13.07 -9.67 -3.43
CA VAL A 26 -12.73 -10.92 -4.10
C VAL A 26 -13.70 -12.00 -3.62
N PRO A 27 -14.44 -12.70 -4.48
CA PRO A 27 -15.20 -13.87 -4.07
C PRO A 27 -14.27 -14.88 -3.39
N LYS A 28 -14.65 -15.39 -2.21
CA LYS A 28 -13.83 -16.33 -1.42
C LYS A 28 -13.32 -17.53 -2.24
N LYS A 29 -14.19 -18.07 -3.09
CA LYS A 29 -13.87 -19.18 -4.01
C LYS A 29 -12.78 -18.85 -5.07
N LYS A 30 -12.44 -17.58 -5.25
CA LYS A 30 -11.43 -17.08 -6.19
C LYS A 30 -10.18 -16.53 -5.49
N ALA A 31 -10.11 -16.53 -4.16
CA ALA A 31 -9.05 -15.86 -3.39
C ALA A 31 -7.64 -16.33 -3.78
N GLU A 32 -7.42 -17.64 -3.90
CA GLU A 32 -6.12 -18.19 -4.31
C GLU A 32 -5.75 -17.81 -5.74
N ALA A 33 -6.72 -17.86 -6.66
CA ALA A 33 -6.52 -17.46 -8.05
C ALA A 33 -6.22 -15.98 -8.18
N PHE A 34 -6.90 -15.13 -7.40
CA PHE A 34 -6.65 -13.70 -7.29
C PHE A 34 -5.22 -13.44 -6.81
N GLN A 35 -4.82 -14.08 -5.70
CA GLN A 35 -3.48 -13.92 -5.15
C GLN A 35 -2.39 -14.35 -6.15
N ALA A 36 -2.62 -15.40 -6.94
CA ALA A 36 -1.69 -15.81 -7.98
C ALA A 36 -1.64 -14.83 -9.16
N ALA A 37 -2.78 -14.22 -9.52
CA ALA A 37 -2.90 -13.31 -10.66
C ALA A 37 -2.38 -11.89 -10.40
N ILE A 38 -2.50 -11.38 -9.16
CA ILE A 38 -2.07 -10.02 -8.81
C ILE A 38 -0.54 -9.89 -8.67
N LYS A 39 0.14 -10.96 -8.25
CA LYS A 39 1.60 -10.94 -8.04
C LYS A 39 2.42 -10.50 -9.27
N PRO A 40 2.16 -11.00 -10.50
CA PRO A 40 2.80 -10.49 -11.69
C PRO A 40 2.56 -8.99 -11.93
N ILE A 41 1.35 -8.50 -11.65
CA ILE A 41 1.02 -7.07 -11.81
C ILE A 41 1.85 -6.23 -10.84
N MET A 42 1.85 -6.58 -9.55
CA MET A 42 2.68 -5.92 -8.53
C MET A 42 4.16 -5.91 -8.93
N LYS A 43 4.66 -7.02 -9.48
CA LYS A 43 6.04 -7.09 -9.97
C LYS A 43 6.34 -6.09 -11.09
N LEU A 44 5.38 -5.79 -11.98
CA LEU A 44 5.57 -4.75 -13.01
C LEU A 44 5.81 -3.38 -12.37
N PHE A 45 5.12 -3.06 -11.28
CA PHE A 45 5.31 -1.80 -10.56
C PHE A 45 6.69 -1.75 -9.88
N GLU A 46 7.10 -2.82 -9.20
CA GLU A 46 8.45 -2.93 -8.63
C GLU A 46 9.53 -2.74 -9.72
N ASP A 47 9.42 -3.46 -10.83
CA ASP A 47 10.38 -3.40 -11.94
C ASP A 47 10.39 -2.01 -12.61
N ALA A 48 9.29 -1.25 -12.56
CA ALA A 48 9.19 0.12 -13.06
C ALA A 48 9.76 1.19 -12.12
N GLY A 49 10.10 0.81 -10.87
CA GLY A 49 10.72 1.66 -9.86
C GLY A 49 9.82 2.06 -8.70
N CYS A 50 8.68 1.39 -8.50
CA CYS A 50 7.90 1.51 -7.25
C CYS A 50 8.82 1.20 -6.05
N LEU A 51 8.67 1.95 -4.95
CA LEU A 51 9.53 1.75 -3.77
C LEU A 51 9.21 0.44 -3.05
N SER A 52 7.93 0.05 -3.07
CA SER A 52 7.47 -1.22 -2.54
C SER A 52 6.04 -1.50 -2.99
N GLU A 53 5.71 -2.78 -3.18
CA GLU A 53 4.35 -3.28 -3.29
C GLU A 53 4.02 -4.20 -2.12
N GLU A 54 2.85 -4.03 -1.52
CA GLU A 54 2.38 -4.87 -0.42
C GLU A 54 0.95 -5.34 -0.68
N LEU A 55 0.71 -6.64 -0.55
CA LEU A 55 -0.63 -7.23 -0.61
C LEU A 55 -1.05 -7.74 0.77
N LEU A 56 -2.09 -7.13 1.32
CA LEU A 56 -2.71 -7.51 2.58
C LEU A 56 -3.93 -8.40 2.33
N ARG A 57 -3.92 -9.56 2.98
CA ARG A 57 -5.08 -10.44 3.07
C ARG A 57 -5.95 -10.07 4.28
N PRO A 58 -7.28 -10.27 4.21
CA PRO A 58 -8.12 -10.04 5.38
C PRO A 58 -7.80 -11.06 6.47
N LYS A 59 -7.85 -10.63 7.73
CA LYS A 59 -7.66 -11.49 8.92
C LYS A 59 -8.79 -11.33 9.92
N ASP A 60 -9.13 -10.10 10.25
CA ASP A 60 -10.26 -9.74 11.09
C ASP A 60 -10.80 -8.40 10.60
N MET A 61 -12.08 -8.37 10.24
CA MET A 61 -12.77 -7.19 9.68
C MET A 61 -13.70 -6.54 10.70
N SER A 62 -13.70 -6.99 11.96
CA SER A 62 -14.50 -6.39 13.02
C SER A 62 -13.98 -5.01 13.42
N GLY A 63 -14.90 -4.10 13.72
CA GLY A 63 -14.56 -2.81 14.31
C GLY A 63 -14.03 -2.99 15.74
N ARG A 64 -12.96 -2.25 16.09
CA ARG A 64 -12.36 -2.27 17.44
C ARG A 64 -12.14 -0.85 17.93
N PHE A 65 -12.10 -0.66 19.25
CA PHE A 65 -11.80 0.64 19.87
C PHE A 65 -12.72 1.79 19.40
N GLY A 66 -14.02 1.51 19.23
CA GLY A 66 -15.00 2.48 18.73
C GLY A 66 -14.92 2.74 17.22
N ALA A 67 -13.99 2.12 16.49
CA ALA A 67 -13.94 2.17 15.04
C ALA A 67 -15.02 1.29 14.40
N MET A 68 -15.52 1.72 13.24
CA MET A 68 -16.44 0.94 12.42
C MET A 68 -15.69 -0.12 11.60
N SER A 69 -16.38 -1.21 11.29
CA SER A 69 -15.90 -2.21 10.31
C SER A 69 -15.81 -1.61 8.90
N LEU A 70 -14.84 -2.08 8.11
CA LEU A 70 -14.74 -1.74 6.68
C LEU A 70 -15.78 -2.46 5.81
N THR A 71 -16.31 -3.62 6.25
CA THR A 71 -17.30 -4.42 5.52
C THR A 71 -18.47 -3.58 4.99
N PRO A 72 -19.19 -2.79 5.82
CA PRO A 72 -20.27 -1.94 5.33
C PRO A 72 -19.79 -0.79 4.44
N ALA A 73 -18.60 -0.23 4.69
CA ALA A 73 -18.08 0.92 3.95
C ALA A 73 -17.81 0.60 2.46
N VAL A 74 -17.44 -0.65 2.17
CA VAL A 74 -17.18 -1.12 0.80
C VAL A 74 -18.28 -2.04 0.27
N GLY A 75 -19.39 -2.19 1.00
CA GLY A 75 -20.49 -3.09 0.64
C GLY A 75 -20.01 -4.52 0.37
N LEU A 76 -19.16 -5.06 1.24
CA LEU A 76 -18.61 -6.41 1.14
C LEU A 76 -19.69 -7.44 1.53
N SER A 77 -19.94 -8.43 0.68
CA SER A 77 -20.86 -9.54 1.00
C SER A 77 -20.18 -10.67 1.77
N ASP A 78 -20.97 -11.53 2.40
CA ASP A 78 -20.47 -12.70 3.14
C ASP A 78 -19.72 -13.72 2.27
N SER A 79 -19.93 -13.68 0.95
CA SER A 79 -19.27 -14.54 -0.03
C SER A 79 -17.93 -13.98 -0.53
N GLU A 80 -17.53 -12.81 -0.04
CA GLU A 80 -16.37 -12.05 -0.49
C GLU A 80 -15.37 -11.80 0.64
N GLU A 81 -14.18 -11.43 0.23
CA GLU A 81 -13.04 -11.02 1.05
C GLU A 81 -12.51 -9.68 0.54
N LEU A 82 -12.08 -8.81 1.46
CA LEU A 82 -11.44 -7.55 1.11
C LEU A 82 -9.92 -7.72 1.14
N TRP A 83 -9.29 -7.58 -0.01
CA TRP A 83 -7.84 -7.57 -0.19
C TRP A 83 -7.38 -6.14 -0.44
N ILE A 84 -6.20 -5.78 0.06
CA ILE A 84 -5.66 -4.42 -0.04
C ILE A 84 -4.27 -4.49 -0.67
N GLU A 85 -4.05 -3.72 -1.73
CA GLU A 85 -2.73 -3.45 -2.28
C GLU A 85 -2.28 -2.05 -1.89
N ILE A 86 -1.01 -1.92 -1.53
CA ILE A 86 -0.38 -0.65 -1.17
C ILE A 86 0.92 -0.51 -1.97
N ALA A 87 0.89 0.41 -2.93
CA ALA A 87 2.04 0.80 -3.74
C ALA A 87 2.68 2.07 -3.16
N ARG A 88 4.00 2.10 -2.94
CA ARG A 88 4.69 3.26 -2.36
C ARG A 88 5.61 3.96 -3.35
N PHE A 89 5.59 5.28 -3.30
CA PHE A 89 6.33 6.18 -4.18
C PHE A 89 6.99 7.30 -3.37
N LYS A 90 7.97 7.96 -3.98
CA LYS A 90 8.65 9.13 -3.38
C LYS A 90 7.69 10.32 -3.24
N ASP A 91 6.89 10.54 -4.26
CA ASP A 91 5.91 11.62 -4.37
C ASP A 91 4.92 11.32 -5.52
N ALA A 92 3.98 12.23 -5.76
CA ALA A 92 2.97 12.11 -6.81
C ALA A 92 3.58 12.11 -8.24
N ALA A 93 4.70 12.78 -8.46
CA ALA A 93 5.35 12.81 -9.78
C ALA A 93 6.01 11.45 -10.06
N HIS A 94 6.70 10.90 -9.07
CA HIS A 94 7.26 9.55 -9.13
C HIS A 94 6.18 8.49 -9.35
N MET A 95 5.02 8.61 -8.69
CA MET A 95 3.88 7.72 -8.93
C MET A 95 3.43 7.75 -10.39
N LYS A 96 3.26 8.93 -10.98
CA LYS A 96 2.86 9.09 -12.38
C LYS A 96 3.90 8.50 -13.33
N ASP A 97 5.18 8.71 -13.06
CA ASP A 97 6.27 8.16 -13.87
C ASP A 97 6.28 6.62 -13.85
N VAL A 98 6.09 6.01 -12.67
CA VAL A 98 5.99 4.55 -12.54
C VAL A 98 4.77 4.03 -13.30
N HIS A 99 3.59 4.63 -13.11
CA HIS A 99 2.38 4.23 -13.84
C HIS A 99 2.55 4.36 -15.36
N ALA A 100 3.20 5.43 -15.83
CA ALA A 100 3.46 5.62 -17.26
C ALA A 100 4.40 4.56 -17.85
N LYS A 101 5.34 4.02 -17.06
CA LYS A 101 6.18 2.90 -17.48
C LYS A 101 5.40 1.58 -17.49
N VAL A 102 4.60 1.32 -16.45
CA VAL A 102 3.77 0.11 -16.36
C VAL A 102 2.75 0.07 -17.51
N ALA A 103 2.10 1.19 -17.81
CA ALA A 103 1.12 1.30 -18.91
C ALA A 103 1.72 1.03 -20.31
N LYS A 104 3.05 1.13 -20.47
CA LYS A 104 3.76 0.79 -21.71
C LYS A 104 4.26 -0.65 -21.75
N ASN A 105 4.11 -1.39 -20.65
CA ASN A 105 4.54 -2.78 -20.59
C ASN A 105 3.52 -3.67 -21.31
N GLU A 106 3.99 -4.43 -22.31
CA GLU A 106 3.14 -5.27 -23.16
C GLU A 106 2.45 -6.41 -22.38
N ASP A 107 3.03 -6.85 -21.27
CA ASP A 107 2.45 -7.90 -20.43
C ASP A 107 1.30 -7.39 -19.54
N LEU A 108 1.12 -6.07 -19.40
CA LEU A 108 0.10 -5.49 -18.52
C LEU A 108 -1.31 -5.95 -18.92
N GLU A 109 -1.69 -5.79 -20.18
CA GLU A 109 -3.02 -6.15 -20.68
C GLU A 109 -3.33 -7.64 -20.47
N ARG A 110 -2.32 -8.49 -20.71
CA ARG A 110 -2.43 -9.94 -20.52
C ARG A 110 -2.68 -10.31 -19.06
N HIS A 111 -2.03 -9.61 -18.12
CA HIS A 111 -2.25 -9.82 -16.71
C HIS A 111 -3.58 -9.23 -16.22
N HIS A 112 -3.93 -8.03 -16.69
CA HIS A 112 -5.14 -7.30 -16.29
C HIS A 112 -6.42 -8.03 -16.70
N SER A 113 -6.49 -8.58 -17.92
CA SER A 113 -7.69 -9.28 -18.41
C SER A 113 -8.05 -10.50 -17.55
N ARG A 114 -7.04 -11.19 -17.00
CA ARG A 114 -7.24 -12.34 -16.10
C ARG A 114 -7.62 -11.89 -14.70
N PHE A 115 -7.07 -10.77 -14.26
CA PHE A 115 -7.29 -10.18 -12.95
C PHE A 115 -8.72 -9.65 -12.77
N ASP A 116 -9.26 -8.91 -13.75
CA ASP A 116 -10.58 -8.29 -13.67
C ASP A 116 -11.71 -9.30 -13.46
N MET A 117 -11.56 -10.52 -14.00
CA MET A 117 -12.55 -11.58 -13.82
C MET A 117 -12.54 -12.20 -12.41
N LEU A 118 -11.52 -11.90 -11.60
CA LEU A 118 -11.34 -12.48 -10.27
C LEU A 118 -11.91 -11.62 -9.16
N ILE A 119 -12.17 -10.35 -9.41
CA ILE A 119 -12.77 -9.42 -8.46
C ILE A 119 -14.29 -9.29 -8.64
N SER A 120 -14.95 -8.76 -7.62
CA SER A 120 -16.38 -8.52 -7.57
C SER A 120 -16.74 -7.08 -7.93
N GLY A 121 -17.62 -6.95 -8.92
CA GLY A 121 -17.96 -5.65 -9.51
C GLY A 121 -16.93 -5.24 -10.56
N LYS A 122 -17.28 -4.22 -11.35
CA LYS A 122 -16.40 -3.69 -12.40
C LYS A 122 -15.43 -2.61 -11.90
N GLN A 123 -15.45 -2.31 -10.61
CA GLN A 123 -14.74 -1.16 -10.04
C GLN A 123 -13.91 -1.61 -8.85
N VAL A 124 -12.66 -1.16 -8.84
CA VAL A 124 -11.72 -1.24 -7.73
C VAL A 124 -11.78 0.09 -7.00
N TYR A 125 -11.81 0.07 -5.66
CA TYR A 125 -11.67 1.31 -4.90
C TYR A 125 -10.21 1.73 -4.93
N HIS A 126 -9.93 2.97 -5.30
CA HIS A 126 -8.59 3.52 -5.36
C HIS A 126 -8.54 4.85 -4.60
N ALA A 127 -7.47 5.05 -3.83
CA ALA A 127 -7.18 6.31 -3.19
C ALA A 127 -5.67 6.52 -3.06
N GLU A 128 -5.25 7.78 -3.01
CA GLU A 128 -3.86 8.19 -2.87
C GLU A 128 -3.68 8.90 -1.53
N PHE A 129 -2.56 8.64 -0.87
CA PHE A 129 -2.24 9.17 0.45
C PHE A 129 -0.79 9.65 0.49
N GLU A 130 -0.52 10.63 1.34
CA GLU A 130 0.84 11.03 1.69
C GLU A 130 1.05 10.89 3.20
N SER A 131 2.22 10.43 3.61
CA SER A 131 2.54 10.32 5.03
C SER A 131 2.79 11.71 5.63
N ILE A 132 2.11 12.04 6.71
CA ILE A 132 2.42 13.21 7.51
C ILE A 132 3.43 12.80 8.60
N PRO A 133 4.58 13.48 8.74
CA PRO A 133 5.57 13.14 9.75
C PRO A 133 4.99 13.23 11.16
N TYR A 134 5.15 12.18 11.96
CA TYR A 134 4.78 12.24 13.37
C TYR A 134 5.87 12.97 14.15
N ARG A 135 5.63 14.23 14.54
CA ARG A 135 6.51 14.95 15.46
C ARG A 135 6.14 14.63 16.90
N SER A 136 6.85 13.70 17.52
CA SER A 136 6.81 13.56 18.98
C SER A 136 7.35 14.84 19.62
N HIS A 137 6.50 15.64 20.26
CA HIS A 137 6.98 16.74 21.09
C HIS A 137 7.61 16.13 22.34
N GLY A 138 8.94 16.07 22.38
CA GLY A 138 9.69 15.71 23.57
C GLY A 138 9.42 16.73 24.66
N ALA A 139 8.69 16.35 25.71
CA ALA A 139 8.60 17.14 26.92
C ALA A 139 9.98 17.12 27.60
N VAL A 140 10.75 18.20 27.43
CA VAL A 140 11.95 18.45 28.23
C VAL A 140 11.47 18.90 29.61
N ILE A 141 11.34 17.96 30.55
CA ILE A 141 11.21 18.30 31.97
C ILE A 141 12.63 18.58 32.48
N THR A 142 13.07 19.83 32.39
CA THR A 142 14.21 20.30 33.20
C THR A 142 13.77 20.36 34.65
N GLN A 143 14.13 19.35 35.46
CA GLN A 143 14.23 19.53 36.90
C GLN A 143 15.43 20.44 37.17
N ARG A 144 15.17 21.64 37.69
CA ARG A 144 16.20 22.43 38.35
C ARG A 144 16.45 21.80 39.73
N VAL A 145 17.70 21.43 39.97
CA VAL A 145 18.23 21.15 41.32
C VAL A 145 18.57 22.47 41.97
#